data_AF-A0A965U0N3-F1
#
_entry.id   AF-A0A965U0N3-F1
#
_cell.length_a   1.000
_cell.length_b   1.000
_cell.length_c   1.000
_cell.angle_alpha   90.00
_cell.angle_beta   90.00
_cell.angle_gamma   90.00
#
_symmetry.space_group_name_H-M   'P 1'
#
loop_
_entity.id
_entity.type
_entity.pdbx_description
1 polymer ?
#
loop_
_entity_poly.entity_id
_entity_poly.type
_entity_poly.pdbx_seq_one_letter_code
_entity_poly.pdbx_strand_id
1 'polypeptide(L)'
;AADWAPPCAALTRVAALGTGSAGLRQTLAQSFQAWQVIGPDGPTGLFTGYYETTLDASPTRLPGYATPLYALPPGWENPAPRPDRAAIEDGALNGVATVLLWARDPIDVFFLHIQGSGVARLPDGRRVRIGYAGNNGHPFVGIGGLMRYTRTNMLEVLSADYIRTARAKGLSERRVINYHAFRNTLIPIVTIIGGTLPSLFSGALITETLFGISGIGKTSFDAMVAGDIPFSMFFMVFLAVLTLLGTLIADILYAVVDPRVRVA
;
A
#
# COMPACT_ATOMS: atom_id res chain seq x y z
N ALA A 1 3.61 -31.63 11.59
CA ALA A 1 4.86 -31.84 10.82
C ALA A 1 4.99 -33.27 10.28
N ALA A 2 4.57 -34.31 11.03
CA ALA A 2 4.68 -35.71 10.61
C ALA A 2 3.99 -36.03 9.27
N ASP A 3 2.80 -35.47 9.02
CA ASP A 3 2.01 -35.74 7.80
C ASP A 3 2.67 -35.24 6.51
N TRP A 4 3.60 -34.28 6.61
CA TRP A 4 4.30 -33.69 5.47
C TRP A 4 5.63 -34.39 5.16
N ALA A 5 6.21 -35.13 6.10
CA ALA A 5 7.51 -35.77 5.89
C ALA A 5 7.47 -36.85 4.78
N PRO A 6 6.48 -37.78 4.75
CA PRO A 6 6.35 -38.76 3.67
C PRO A 6 6.18 -38.16 2.26
N PRO A 7 5.24 -37.22 2.00
CA PRO A 7 5.08 -36.62 0.67
C PRO A 7 6.31 -35.80 0.25
N CYS A 8 6.95 -35.07 1.16
CA CYS A 8 8.20 -34.36 0.85
C CYS A 8 9.32 -35.32 0.42
N ALA A 9 9.52 -36.43 1.15
CA ALA A 9 10.53 -37.43 0.79
C ALA A 9 10.22 -38.14 -0.55
N ALA A 10 8.95 -38.33 -0.89
CA ALA A 10 8.55 -38.85 -2.20
C ALA A 10 8.88 -37.86 -3.33
N LEU A 11 8.59 -36.57 -3.14
CA LEU A 11 8.88 -35.52 -4.12
C LEU A 11 10.40 -35.31 -4.34
N THR A 12 11.22 -35.39 -3.29
CA THR A 12 12.69 -35.33 -3.43
C THR A 12 13.22 -36.47 -4.31
N ARG A 13 12.64 -37.68 -4.21
CA ARG A 13 13.02 -38.82 -5.05
C ARG A 13 12.62 -38.62 -6.52
N VAL A 14 11.45 -38.06 -6.79
CA VAL A 14 11.02 -37.71 -8.16
C VAL A 14 12.00 -36.73 -8.81
N ALA A 15 12.43 -35.69 -8.07
CA ALA A 15 13.41 -34.72 -8.54
C ALA A 15 14.77 -35.38 -8.83
N ALA A 16 15.22 -36.31 -7.98
CA ALA A 16 16.47 -37.04 -8.17
C ALA A 16 16.44 -38.04 -9.34
N LEU A 17 15.29 -38.67 -9.61
CA LEU A 17 15.12 -39.69 -10.65
C LEU A 17 14.83 -39.11 -12.05
N GLY A 18 14.55 -37.80 -12.16
CA GLY A 18 14.35 -37.15 -13.46
C GLY A 18 13.13 -37.65 -14.25
N THR A 19 12.11 -38.20 -13.59
CA THR A 19 10.94 -38.85 -14.21
C THR A 19 9.99 -37.91 -14.98
N GLY A 20 10.34 -36.62 -15.07
CA GLY A 20 9.55 -35.59 -15.74
C GLY A 20 8.14 -35.38 -15.14
N SER A 21 7.28 -34.69 -15.89
CA SER A 21 5.95 -34.28 -15.43
C SER A 21 5.00 -35.44 -15.15
N ALA A 22 5.20 -36.59 -15.81
CA ALA A 22 4.35 -37.78 -15.62
C ALA A 22 4.58 -38.45 -14.25
N GLY A 23 5.85 -38.66 -13.88
CA GLY A 23 6.20 -39.20 -12.57
C GLY A 23 5.78 -38.25 -11.44
N LEU A 24 5.95 -36.94 -11.62
CA LEU A 24 5.47 -35.94 -10.66
C LEU A 24 3.96 -36.02 -10.46
N ARG A 25 3.17 -36.10 -11.54
CA ARG A 25 1.70 -36.22 -11.46
C ARG A 25 1.28 -37.47 -10.70
N GLN A 26 1.92 -38.61 -10.97
CA GLN A 26 1.63 -39.86 -10.28
C GLN A 26 1.92 -39.78 -8.79
N THR A 27 3.09 -39.26 -8.41
CA THR A 27 3.45 -39.09 -7.00
C THR A 27 2.51 -38.15 -6.27
N LEU A 28 2.09 -37.04 -6.91
CA LEU A 28 1.10 -36.13 -6.35
C LEU A 28 -0.26 -36.84 -6.13
N ALA A 29 -0.75 -37.59 -7.12
CA ALA A 29 -2.02 -38.31 -7.01
C ALA A 29 -2.01 -39.42 -5.94
N GLN A 30 -0.85 -40.03 -5.67
CA GLN A 30 -0.69 -41.05 -4.62
C GLN A 30 -0.50 -40.45 -3.22
N SER A 31 0.09 -39.26 -3.14
CA SER A 31 0.49 -38.65 -1.86
C SER A 31 -0.52 -37.63 -1.33
N PHE A 32 -1.46 -37.17 -2.16
CA PHE A 32 -2.42 -36.13 -1.80
C PHE A 32 -3.84 -36.50 -2.24
N GLN A 33 -4.82 -36.17 -1.40
CA GLN A 33 -6.23 -36.19 -1.74
C GLN A 33 -6.68 -34.78 -2.15
N ALA A 34 -7.33 -34.65 -3.30
CA ALA A 34 -7.87 -33.37 -3.76
C ALA A 34 -9.17 -33.05 -3.03
N TRP A 35 -9.26 -31.84 -2.47
CA TRP A 35 -10.45 -31.34 -1.80
C TRP A 35 -11.02 -30.14 -2.56
N GLN A 36 -12.34 -30.14 -2.77
CA GLN A 36 -13.04 -28.96 -3.28
C GLN A 36 -13.27 -27.99 -2.12
N VAL A 37 -12.79 -26.75 -2.27
CA VAL A 37 -13.03 -25.67 -1.31
C VAL A 37 -14.23 -24.87 -1.77
N ILE A 38 -15.23 -24.70 -0.89
CA ILE A 38 -16.45 -23.93 -1.14
C ILE A 38 -16.52 -22.84 -0.07
N GLY A 39 -16.57 -21.58 -0.50
CA GLY A 39 -16.71 -20.43 0.39
C GLY A 39 -18.18 -20.17 0.76
N PRO A 40 -18.44 -19.19 1.64
CA PRO A 40 -19.80 -18.79 2.03
C PRO A 40 -20.68 -18.41 0.83
N ASP A 41 -20.08 -17.80 -0.20
CA ASP A 41 -20.75 -17.33 -1.42
C ASP A 41 -20.70 -18.35 -2.57
N GLY A 42 -20.26 -19.58 -2.30
CA GLY A 42 -20.20 -20.67 -3.27
C GLY A 42 -18.77 -21.08 -3.69
N PRO A 43 -18.64 -21.83 -4.81
CA PRO A 43 -17.37 -22.44 -5.22
C PRO A 43 -16.43 -21.47 -5.97
N THR A 44 -16.88 -20.25 -6.26
CA THR A 44 -16.10 -19.23 -6.96
C THR A 44 -15.30 -18.38 -5.99
N GLY A 45 -14.00 -18.22 -6.24
CA GLY A 45 -13.10 -17.37 -5.46
C GLY A 45 -12.38 -16.34 -6.32
N LEU A 46 -11.90 -15.26 -5.70
CA LEU A 46 -11.08 -14.24 -6.35
C LEU A 46 -9.61 -14.71 -6.42
N PHE A 47 -9.07 -14.83 -7.63
CA PHE A 47 -7.64 -15.05 -7.85
C PHE A 47 -6.94 -13.72 -8.13
N THR A 48 -5.85 -13.46 -7.40
CA THR A 48 -4.97 -12.31 -7.60
C THR A 48 -3.53 -12.78 -7.82
N GLY A 49 -2.68 -11.89 -8.34
CA GLY A 49 -1.28 -12.17 -8.60
C GLY A 49 -0.37 -11.18 -7.87
N TYR A 50 0.80 -11.66 -7.46
CA TYR A 50 1.90 -10.86 -6.92
C TYR A 50 3.18 -11.17 -7.69
N TYR A 51 4.19 -10.30 -7.57
CA TYR A 51 5.48 -10.48 -8.24
C TYR A 51 6.63 -9.98 -7.36
N GLU A 52 7.84 -10.42 -7.67
CA GLU A 52 9.05 -9.90 -7.02
C GLU A 52 9.59 -8.73 -7.85
N THR A 53 9.75 -7.56 -7.24
CA THR A 53 10.21 -6.36 -7.96
C THR A 53 11.69 -6.49 -8.31
N THR A 54 12.14 -5.81 -9.35
CA THR A 54 13.58 -5.65 -9.61
C THR A 54 13.92 -4.18 -9.70
N LEU A 55 14.91 -3.74 -8.92
CA LEU A 55 15.38 -2.36 -8.89
C LEU A 55 16.90 -2.27 -9.10
N ASP A 56 17.38 -1.10 -9.50
CA ASP A 56 18.82 -0.83 -9.54
C ASP A 56 19.26 -0.18 -8.23
N ALA A 57 20.27 -0.77 -7.57
CA ALA A 57 20.79 -0.26 -6.31
C ALA A 57 22.31 -0.45 -6.19
N SER A 58 22.94 0.27 -5.27
CA SER A 58 24.38 0.23 -5.02
C SER A 58 24.67 -0.03 -3.53
N PRO A 59 25.70 -0.81 -3.16
CA PRO A 59 26.09 -1.00 -1.76
C PRO A 59 26.57 0.30 -1.09
N THR A 60 27.11 1.23 -1.89
CA THR A 60 27.59 2.55 -1.43
C THR A 60 26.83 3.67 -2.10
N ARG A 61 26.75 4.83 -1.46
CA ARG A 61 26.11 6.01 -2.04
C ARG A 61 26.93 6.50 -3.24
N LEU A 62 26.28 6.65 -4.40
CA LEU A 62 26.90 7.09 -5.67
C LEU A 62 26.03 8.16 -6.34
N PRO A 63 26.56 8.95 -7.29
CA PRO A 63 25.74 9.82 -8.13
C PRO A 63 24.60 9.04 -8.79
N GLY A 64 23.36 9.48 -8.59
CA GLY A 64 22.16 8.80 -9.08
C GLY A 64 21.68 7.63 -8.22
N TYR A 65 22.38 7.23 -7.17
CA TYR A 65 21.95 6.21 -6.19
C TYR A 65 21.86 6.87 -4.80
N ALA A 66 20.74 7.52 -4.55
CA ALA A 66 20.57 8.42 -3.39
C ALA A 66 19.50 7.96 -2.40
N THR A 67 18.65 7.00 -2.75
CA THR A 67 17.54 6.57 -1.89
C THR A 67 17.98 5.41 -1.00
N PRO A 68 18.02 5.56 0.34
CA PRO A 68 18.46 4.49 1.22
C PRO A 68 17.41 3.38 1.38
N LEU A 69 17.87 2.13 1.41
CA LEU A 69 17.11 0.96 1.85
C LEU A 69 17.65 0.53 3.21
N TYR A 70 16.80 0.57 4.23
CA TYR A 70 17.21 0.32 5.61
C TYR A 70 17.01 -1.14 6.03
N ALA A 71 17.91 -1.65 6.86
CA ALA A 71 17.67 -2.82 7.68
C ALA A 71 16.67 -2.48 8.81
N LEU A 72 16.07 -3.52 9.41
CA LEU A 72 15.32 -3.32 10.65
C LEU A 72 16.26 -2.76 11.74
N PRO A 73 15.95 -1.61 12.36
CA PRO A 73 16.81 -1.05 13.39
C PRO A 73 16.89 -1.98 14.62
N PRO A 74 18.03 -2.03 15.33
CA PRO A 74 18.17 -2.83 16.54
C PRO A 74 17.12 -2.45 17.59
N GLY A 75 16.50 -3.44 18.24
CA GLY A 75 15.50 -3.20 19.29
C GLY A 75 14.09 -2.85 18.80
N TRP A 76 13.83 -2.86 17.49
CA TRP A 76 12.48 -2.69 16.92
C TRP A 76 11.63 -3.97 16.93
N GLU A 77 11.90 -4.88 17.86
CA GLU A 77 11.21 -6.16 18.02
C GLU A 77 9.86 -6.00 18.76
N ASN A 78 9.71 -4.93 19.58
CA ASN A 78 8.51 -4.63 20.36
C ASN A 78 7.73 -3.41 19.83
N PRO A 79 6.40 -3.33 20.06
CA PRO A 79 5.58 -2.19 19.65
C PRO A 79 5.93 -0.94 20.46
N ALA A 80 6.47 0.06 19.77
CA ALA A 80 6.73 1.42 20.27
C ALA A 80 6.31 2.40 19.17
N PRO A 81 5.98 3.67 19.48
CA PRO A 81 5.67 4.65 18.45
C PRO A 81 6.91 4.87 17.57
N ARG A 82 6.84 4.37 16.33
CA ARG A 82 7.91 4.47 15.34
C ARG A 82 7.69 5.69 14.45
N PRO A 83 8.75 6.30 13.90
CA PRO A 83 8.62 7.34 12.90
C PRO A 83 7.72 6.91 11.74
N ASP A 84 6.83 7.80 11.29
CA ASP A 84 6.05 7.59 10.08
C ASP A 84 6.93 7.65 8.83
N ARG A 85 6.35 7.40 7.65
CA ARG A 85 7.11 7.43 6.39
C ARG A 85 7.77 8.79 6.15
N ALA A 86 7.07 9.89 6.40
CA ALA A 86 7.61 11.23 6.12
C ALA A 86 8.83 11.53 6.98
N ALA A 87 8.76 11.24 8.29
CA ALA A 87 9.87 11.40 9.20
C ALA A 87 11.08 10.54 8.81
N ILE A 88 10.87 9.32 8.28
CA ILE A 88 11.96 8.45 7.80
C ILE A 88 12.64 9.06 6.56
N GLU A 89 11.88 9.58 5.60
CA GLU A 89 12.42 10.25 4.41
C GLU A 89 13.16 11.55 4.79
N ASP A 90 12.72 12.25 5.83
CA ASP A 90 13.39 13.41 6.43
C ASP A 90 14.63 13.04 7.26
N GLY A 91 14.94 11.75 7.40
CA GLY A 91 16.18 11.27 7.99
C GLY A 91 16.08 10.81 9.44
N ALA A 92 14.90 10.50 9.96
CA ALA A 92 14.73 9.98 11.33
C ALA A 92 15.50 8.67 11.60
N LEU A 93 15.93 7.95 10.56
CA LEU A 93 16.74 6.73 10.69
C LEU A 93 18.25 6.96 10.51
N ASN A 94 18.69 8.19 10.27
CA ASN A 94 20.10 8.49 10.09
C ASN A 94 20.89 8.19 11.36
N GLY A 95 21.87 7.29 11.27
CA GLY A 95 22.67 6.85 12.42
C GLY A 95 21.96 5.87 13.37
N VAL A 96 20.70 5.54 13.10
CA VAL A 96 19.90 4.58 13.88
C VAL A 96 19.80 3.23 13.15
N ALA A 97 19.52 3.28 11.84
CA ALA A 97 19.33 2.10 11.01
C ALA A 97 20.52 1.91 10.06
N THR A 98 20.95 0.67 9.88
CA THR A 98 21.95 0.31 8.87
C THR A 98 21.33 0.47 7.48
N VAL A 99 21.96 1.24 6.59
CA VAL A 99 21.60 1.28 5.17
C VAL A 99 22.17 0.05 4.49
N LEU A 100 21.29 -0.81 3.95
CA LEU A 100 21.66 -2.03 3.21
C LEU A 100 22.15 -1.69 1.81
N LEU A 101 21.41 -0.82 1.11
CA LEU A 101 21.65 -0.45 -0.28
C LEU A 101 21.16 0.98 -0.53
N TRP A 102 21.68 1.61 -1.57
CA TRP A 102 21.22 2.90 -2.10
C TRP A 102 20.58 2.66 -3.46
N ALA A 103 19.26 2.78 -3.55
CA ALA A 103 18.50 2.63 -4.78
C ALA A 103 18.61 3.88 -5.68
N ARG A 104 18.43 3.65 -6.98
CA ARG A 104 18.44 4.68 -8.01
C ARG A 104 17.17 5.53 -8.02
N ASP A 105 16.01 4.88 -7.89
CA ASP A 105 14.70 5.52 -7.98
C ASP A 105 13.91 5.31 -6.66
N PRO A 106 13.45 6.40 -5.99
CA PRO A 106 12.60 6.28 -4.81
C PRO A 106 11.24 5.61 -5.08
N ILE A 107 10.73 5.66 -6.31
CA ILE A 107 9.48 5.00 -6.70
C ILE A 107 9.65 3.49 -6.75
N ASP A 108 10.78 2.98 -7.25
CA ASP A 108 11.08 1.54 -7.22
C ASP A 108 11.15 1.03 -5.78
N VAL A 109 11.74 1.83 -4.88
CA VAL A 109 11.76 1.54 -3.44
C VAL A 109 10.35 1.55 -2.83
N PHE A 110 9.50 2.48 -3.24
CA PHE A 110 8.11 2.51 -2.80
C PHE A 110 7.36 1.23 -3.21
N PHE A 111 7.49 0.79 -4.47
CA PHE A 111 6.86 -0.45 -4.94
C PHE A 111 7.48 -1.71 -4.32
N LEU A 112 8.79 -1.71 -4.06
CA LEU A 112 9.45 -2.76 -3.29
C LEU A 112 8.79 -2.92 -1.91
N HIS A 113 8.51 -1.81 -1.21
CA HIS A 113 7.81 -1.86 0.08
C HIS A 113 6.37 -2.40 -0.03
N ILE A 114 5.66 -2.12 -1.13
CA ILE A 114 4.31 -2.66 -1.36
C ILE A 114 4.36 -4.17 -1.57
N GLN A 115 5.31 -4.68 -2.37
CA GLN A 115 5.44 -6.12 -2.62
C GLN A 115 6.07 -6.87 -1.42
N GLY A 116 6.84 -6.17 -0.59
CA GLY A 116 7.55 -6.72 0.56
C GLY A 116 8.86 -7.44 0.24
N SER A 117 9.13 -7.75 -1.03
CA SER A 117 10.39 -8.37 -1.46
C SER A 117 10.75 -8.02 -2.89
N GLY A 118 12.03 -8.16 -3.22
CA GLY A 118 12.56 -7.79 -4.53
C GLY A 118 14.00 -8.24 -4.75
N VAL A 119 14.51 -7.96 -5.93
CA VAL A 119 15.89 -8.19 -6.34
C VAL A 119 16.55 -6.87 -6.72
N ALA A 120 17.65 -6.54 -6.07
CA ALA A 120 18.50 -5.43 -6.47
C ALA A 120 19.53 -5.89 -7.50
N ARG A 121 19.63 -5.18 -8.62
CA ARG A 121 20.74 -5.27 -9.58
C ARG A 121 21.81 -4.27 -9.20
N LEU A 122 23.02 -4.78 -8.95
CA LEU A 122 24.17 -3.96 -8.59
C LEU A 122 24.93 -3.50 -9.86
N PRO A 123 25.72 -2.42 -9.78
CA PRO A 123 26.49 -1.92 -10.93
C PRO A 123 27.51 -2.92 -11.49
N ASP A 124 27.95 -3.88 -10.68
CA ASP A 124 28.87 -4.97 -11.08
C ASP A 124 28.16 -6.17 -11.72
N GLY A 125 26.85 -6.08 -11.96
CA GLY A 125 26.03 -7.12 -12.56
C GLY A 125 25.54 -8.19 -11.58
N ARG A 126 25.97 -8.17 -10.31
CA ARG A 126 25.43 -9.09 -9.29
C ARG A 126 23.97 -8.76 -8.98
N ARG A 127 23.24 -9.78 -8.53
CA ARG A 127 21.86 -9.67 -8.07
C ARG A 127 21.80 -10.04 -6.60
N VAL A 128 21.15 -9.20 -5.80
CA VAL A 128 20.97 -9.41 -4.36
C VAL A 128 19.48 -9.45 -4.07
N ARG A 129 19.03 -10.49 -3.38
CA ARG A 129 17.64 -10.60 -2.95
C ARG A 129 17.41 -9.78 -1.68
N ILE A 130 16.32 -9.04 -1.65
CA ILE A 130 15.86 -8.24 -0.53
C ILE A 130 14.57 -8.87 -0.01
N GLY A 131 14.58 -9.28 1.26
CA GLY A 131 13.42 -9.84 1.94
C GLY A 131 12.81 -8.85 2.93
N TYR A 132 11.54 -9.07 3.24
CA TYR A 132 10.84 -8.35 4.30
C TYR A 132 11.46 -8.70 5.67
N ALA A 133 11.67 -7.67 6.50
CA ALA A 133 12.13 -7.82 7.88
C ALA A 133 11.15 -7.23 8.91
N GLY A 134 10.44 -6.15 8.57
CA GLY A 134 9.51 -5.49 9.49
C GLY A 134 8.87 -4.25 8.88
N ASN A 135 7.96 -3.62 9.63
CA ASN A 135 7.30 -2.36 9.29
C ASN A 135 7.29 -1.41 10.49
N ASN A 136 6.90 -0.15 10.29
CA ASN A 136 6.82 0.85 11.35
C ASN A 136 5.47 0.86 12.11
N GLY A 137 4.58 -0.10 11.86
CA GLY A 137 3.27 -0.22 12.50
C GLY A 137 2.22 0.81 12.05
N HIS A 138 2.57 1.74 11.15
CA HIS A 138 1.62 2.71 10.63
C HIS A 138 0.69 2.09 9.58
N PRO A 139 -0.59 2.52 9.50
CA PRO A 139 -1.53 2.05 8.49
C PRO A 139 -1.02 2.29 7.06
N PHE A 140 -1.28 1.33 6.18
CA PHE A 140 -1.01 1.50 4.75
C PHE A 140 -2.00 2.47 4.11
N VAL A 141 -1.49 3.44 3.36
CA VAL A 141 -2.30 4.38 2.57
C VAL A 141 -2.02 4.19 1.08
N GLY A 142 -3.03 3.70 0.34
CA GLY A 142 -2.92 3.45 -1.09
C GLY A 142 -3.01 4.71 -1.94
N ILE A 143 -1.87 5.26 -2.38
CA ILE A 143 -1.84 6.48 -3.21
C ILE A 143 -2.12 6.24 -4.70
N GLY A 144 -1.95 5.01 -5.19
CA GLY A 144 -2.04 4.69 -6.63
C GLY A 144 -3.44 4.96 -7.22
N GLY A 145 -4.49 4.66 -6.46
CA GLY A 145 -5.88 4.96 -6.85
C GLY A 145 -6.10 6.46 -7.03
N LEU A 146 -5.67 7.24 -6.04
CA LEU A 146 -5.76 8.71 -6.07
C LEU A 146 -4.94 9.30 -7.22
N MET A 147 -3.73 8.80 -7.47
CA MET A 147 -2.88 9.26 -8.57
C MET A 147 -3.52 8.97 -9.93
N ARG A 148 -4.04 7.76 -10.15
CA ARG A 148 -4.73 7.39 -11.39
C ARG A 148 -5.97 8.25 -11.59
N TYR A 149 -6.76 8.42 -10.54
CA TYR A 149 -7.96 9.25 -10.55
C TYR A 149 -7.63 10.71 -10.88
N THR A 150 -6.63 11.29 -10.22
CA THR A 150 -6.14 12.65 -10.47
C THR A 150 -5.66 12.81 -11.92
N ARG A 151 -4.89 11.83 -12.44
CA ARG A 151 -4.42 11.84 -13.82
C ARG A 151 -5.57 11.81 -14.83
N THR A 152 -6.55 10.94 -14.65
CA THR A 152 -7.71 10.83 -15.54
C THR A 152 -8.51 12.14 -15.55
N ASN A 153 -8.87 12.67 -14.38
CA ASN A 153 -9.57 13.95 -14.28
C ASN A 153 -8.77 15.10 -14.88
N MET A 154 -7.45 15.13 -14.69
CA MET A 154 -6.60 16.18 -15.25
C MET A 154 -6.59 16.13 -16.78
N LEU A 155 -6.55 14.94 -17.37
CA LEU A 155 -6.60 14.77 -18.83
C LEU A 155 -7.94 15.23 -19.40
N GLU A 156 -9.06 14.89 -18.74
CA GLU A 156 -10.39 15.36 -19.11
C GLU A 156 -10.48 16.89 -19.04
N VAL A 157 -10.04 17.49 -17.94
CA VAL A 157 -10.04 18.95 -17.76
C VAL A 157 -9.18 19.65 -18.80
N LEU A 158 -7.98 19.14 -19.10
CA LEU A 158 -7.09 19.70 -20.12
C LEU A 158 -7.66 19.64 -21.54
N SER A 159 -8.65 18.77 -21.78
CA SER A 159 -9.34 18.65 -23.06
C SER A 159 -10.52 19.62 -23.23
N ALA A 160 -10.92 20.34 -22.17
CA ALA A 160 -12.07 21.22 -22.18
C ALA A 160 -11.87 22.51 -23.00
N ASP A 161 -12.96 23.04 -23.58
CA ASP A 161 -12.92 24.20 -24.47
C ASP A 161 -12.40 25.49 -23.82
N TYR A 162 -12.64 25.68 -22.52
CA TYR A 162 -12.11 26.84 -21.80
C TYR A 162 -10.58 26.78 -21.65
N ILE A 163 -9.98 25.58 -21.62
CA ILE A 163 -8.52 25.39 -21.64
C ILE A 163 -7.97 25.71 -23.02
N ARG A 164 -8.65 25.24 -24.09
CA ARG A 164 -8.28 25.61 -25.47
C ARG A 164 -8.34 27.12 -25.67
N THR A 165 -9.37 27.77 -25.13
CA THR A 165 -9.50 29.22 -25.15
C THR A 165 -8.39 29.92 -24.36
N ALA A 166 -8.02 29.40 -23.19
CA ALA A 166 -6.92 29.94 -22.40
C ALA A 166 -5.58 29.86 -23.14
N ARG A 167 -5.30 28.73 -23.81
CA ARG A 167 -4.12 28.56 -24.67
C ARG A 167 -4.16 29.51 -25.87
N ALA A 168 -5.31 29.65 -26.53
CA ALA A 168 -5.49 30.56 -27.67
C ALA A 168 -5.29 32.04 -27.29
N LYS A 169 -5.56 32.42 -26.02
CA LYS A 169 -5.26 33.74 -25.47
C LYS A 169 -3.76 33.96 -25.15
N GLY A 170 -2.89 32.98 -25.43
CA GLY A 170 -1.45 33.09 -25.23
C GLY A 170 -0.99 32.90 -23.78
N LEU A 171 -1.82 32.31 -22.91
CA LEU A 171 -1.42 31.99 -21.53
C LEU A 171 -0.34 30.89 -21.54
N SER A 172 0.67 31.05 -20.69
CA SER A 172 1.73 30.04 -20.53
C SER A 172 1.16 28.72 -19.99
N GLU A 173 1.72 27.60 -20.42
CA GLU A 173 1.22 26.26 -20.05
C GLU A 173 1.21 26.06 -18.52
N ARG A 174 2.19 26.62 -17.80
CA ARG A 174 2.19 26.62 -16.32
C ARG A 174 0.97 27.31 -15.73
N ARG A 175 0.54 28.44 -16.29
CA ARG A 175 -0.65 29.18 -15.81
C ARG A 175 -1.93 28.44 -16.20
N VAL A 176 -1.99 27.87 -17.40
CA VAL A 176 -3.11 27.01 -17.84
C VAL A 176 -3.28 25.81 -16.90
N ILE A 177 -2.21 25.09 -16.61
CA ILE A 177 -2.22 23.94 -15.72
C ILE A 177 -2.58 24.35 -14.28
N ASN A 178 -1.81 25.25 -13.66
CA ASN A 178 -1.95 25.51 -12.23
C ASN A 178 -3.21 26.30 -11.86
N TYR A 179 -3.69 27.19 -12.74
CA TYR A 179 -4.79 28.09 -12.42
C TYR A 179 -6.12 27.66 -13.04
N HIS A 180 -6.12 27.16 -14.28
CA HIS A 180 -7.35 26.84 -15.00
C HIS A 180 -7.71 25.35 -14.92
N ALA A 181 -6.73 24.46 -15.03
CA ALA A 181 -6.97 23.03 -15.01
C ALA A 181 -7.02 22.49 -13.58
N PHE A 182 -5.95 22.68 -12.80
CA PHE A 182 -5.76 22.04 -11.49
C PHE A 182 -6.85 22.39 -10.47
N ARG A 183 -7.34 23.64 -10.47
CA ARG A 183 -8.45 24.04 -9.58
C ARG A 183 -9.74 23.24 -9.83
N ASN A 184 -10.06 22.95 -11.09
CA ASN A 184 -11.23 22.14 -11.42
C ASN A 184 -10.99 20.65 -11.15
N THR A 185 -9.74 20.19 -11.22
CA THR A 185 -9.36 18.80 -10.89
C THR A 185 -9.38 18.52 -9.39
N LEU A 186 -9.14 19.54 -8.56
CA LEU A 186 -9.13 19.42 -7.10
C LEU A 186 -10.51 19.14 -6.52
N ILE A 187 -11.59 19.51 -7.21
CA ILE A 187 -12.97 19.34 -6.74
C ILE A 187 -13.21 17.88 -6.32
N PRO A 188 -13.12 16.87 -7.20
CA PRO A 188 -13.37 15.49 -6.75
C PRO A 188 -12.28 14.91 -5.84
N ILE A 189 -11.05 15.44 -5.87
CA ILE A 189 -9.97 15.01 -4.96
C ILE A 189 -10.29 15.38 -3.51
N VAL A 190 -10.86 16.57 -3.30
CA VAL A 190 -11.26 17.06 -1.97
C VAL A 190 -12.29 16.14 -1.31
N THR A 191 -13.28 15.64 -2.06
CA THR A 191 -14.25 14.65 -1.54
C THR A 191 -13.57 13.36 -1.09
N ILE A 192 -12.63 12.82 -1.88
CA ILE A 192 -11.92 11.58 -1.53
C ILE A 192 -11.12 11.76 -0.24
N ILE A 193 -10.45 12.91 -0.08
CA ILE A 193 -9.69 13.23 1.13
C ILE A 193 -10.62 13.29 2.35
N GLY A 194 -11.81 13.90 2.21
CA GLY A 194 -12.80 13.95 3.29
C GLY A 194 -13.21 12.57 3.82
N GLY A 195 -13.37 11.58 2.93
CA GLY A 195 -13.69 10.21 3.31
C GLY A 195 -12.51 9.41 3.89
N THR A 196 -11.27 9.91 3.78
CA THR A 196 -10.09 9.14 4.17
C THR A 196 -10.02 8.94 5.68
N LEU A 197 -10.39 9.96 6.47
CA LEU A 197 -10.37 9.91 7.94
C LEU A 197 -11.18 8.73 8.51
N PRO A 198 -12.50 8.57 8.25
CA PRO A 198 -13.24 7.42 8.76
C PRO A 198 -12.77 6.10 8.14
N SER A 199 -12.33 6.10 6.87
CA SER A 199 -11.85 4.87 6.23
C SER A 199 -10.59 4.30 6.87
N LEU A 200 -9.70 5.16 7.41
CA LEU A 200 -8.48 4.72 8.09
C LEU A 200 -8.79 3.87 9.32
N PHE A 201 -9.76 4.30 10.14
CA PHE A 201 -10.17 3.57 11.33
C PHE A 201 -10.97 2.30 11.01
N SER A 202 -11.81 2.35 9.97
CA SER A 202 -12.51 1.16 9.47
C SER A 202 -11.54 0.11 8.92
N GLY A 203 -10.54 0.54 8.14
CA GLY A 203 -9.47 -0.35 7.65
C GLY A 203 -8.57 -0.88 8.76
N ALA A 204 -8.24 -0.03 9.75
CA ALA A 204 -7.44 -0.41 10.91
C ALA A 204 -8.05 -1.59 11.67
N LEU A 205 -9.38 -1.63 11.82
CA LEU A 205 -10.10 -2.77 12.42
C LEU A 205 -9.73 -4.10 11.76
N ILE A 206 -9.77 -4.16 10.43
CA ILE A 206 -9.45 -5.38 9.68
C ILE A 206 -7.97 -5.72 9.81
N THR A 207 -7.09 -4.74 9.61
CA THR A 207 -5.64 -4.98 9.63
C THR A 207 -5.14 -5.36 11.02
N GLU A 208 -5.61 -4.69 12.07
CA GLU A 208 -5.22 -4.98 13.45
C GLU A 208 -5.70 -6.36 13.90
N THR A 209 -6.92 -6.75 13.50
CA THR A 209 -7.46 -8.08 13.78
C THR A 209 -6.67 -9.18 13.06
N LEU A 210 -6.38 -8.99 11.77
CA LEU A 210 -5.68 -9.99 10.96
C LEU A 210 -4.22 -10.21 11.41
N PHE A 211 -3.52 -9.13 11.75
CA PHE A 211 -2.10 -9.18 12.14
C PHE A 211 -1.88 -9.26 13.66
N GLY A 212 -2.96 -9.31 14.46
CA GLY A 212 -2.86 -9.38 15.93
C GLY A 212 -2.24 -8.13 16.57
N ILE A 213 -2.34 -6.98 15.91
CA ILE A 213 -1.81 -5.71 16.41
C ILE A 213 -2.79 -5.13 17.43
N SER A 214 -2.29 -4.75 18.61
CA SER A 214 -3.13 -4.15 19.66
C SER A 214 -3.40 -2.68 19.33
N GLY A 215 -4.62 -2.38 18.90
CA GLY A 215 -5.10 -1.03 18.61
C GLY A 215 -6.61 -0.90 18.78
N ILE A 216 -7.14 0.31 18.56
CA ILE A 216 -8.55 0.63 18.79
C ILE A 216 -9.48 -0.17 17.88
N GLY A 217 -9.03 -0.52 16.67
CA GLY A 217 -9.78 -1.33 15.73
C GLY A 217 -9.93 -2.77 16.23
N LYS A 218 -8.85 -3.42 16.66
CA LYS A 218 -8.91 -4.74 17.28
C LYS A 218 -9.75 -4.73 18.57
N THR A 219 -9.56 -3.72 19.44
CA THR A 219 -10.38 -3.58 20.66
C THR A 219 -11.87 -3.45 20.33
N SER A 220 -12.22 -2.72 19.27
CA SER A 220 -13.62 -2.62 18.84
C SER A 220 -14.20 -3.95 18.36
N PHE A 221 -13.41 -4.76 17.64
CA PHE A 221 -13.82 -6.08 17.20
C PHE A 221 -14.00 -7.03 18.40
N ASP A 222 -13.04 -7.06 19.33
CA ASP A 222 -13.12 -7.89 20.52
C ASP A 222 -14.33 -7.51 21.39
N ALA A 223 -14.61 -6.21 21.54
CA ALA A 223 -15.78 -5.69 22.25
C ALA A 223 -17.10 -6.13 21.58
N MET A 224 -17.19 -6.10 20.24
CA MET A 224 -18.36 -6.58 19.52
C MET A 224 -18.59 -8.07 19.73
N VAL A 225 -17.54 -8.88 19.67
CA VAL A 225 -17.61 -10.34 19.88
C VAL A 225 -17.98 -10.67 21.33
N ALA A 226 -17.46 -9.92 22.30
CA ALA A 226 -17.74 -10.09 23.72
C ALA A 226 -19.11 -9.53 24.16
N GLY A 227 -19.82 -8.80 23.27
CA GLY A 227 -21.09 -8.17 23.59
C GLY A 227 -20.98 -6.91 24.46
N ASP A 228 -19.84 -6.23 24.45
CA ASP A 228 -19.65 -4.92 25.09
C ASP A 228 -20.34 -3.83 24.24
N ILE A 229 -21.64 -3.65 24.53
CA ILE A 229 -22.50 -2.66 23.86
C ILE A 229 -22.00 -1.23 24.07
N PRO A 230 -21.63 -0.79 25.30
CA PRO A 230 -21.11 0.56 25.51
C PRO A 230 -19.91 0.90 24.62
N PHE A 231 -18.91 0.02 24.53
CA PHE A 231 -17.74 0.28 23.68
C PHE A 231 -18.10 0.27 22.20
N SER A 232 -18.93 -0.67 21.77
CA SER A 232 -19.38 -0.75 20.37
C SER A 232 -20.14 0.50 19.94
N MET A 233 -21.02 1.02 20.80
CA MET A 233 -21.73 2.29 20.57
C MET A 233 -20.78 3.48 20.52
N PHE A 234 -19.83 3.56 21.45
CA PHE A 234 -18.79 4.58 21.43
C PHE A 234 -18.03 4.58 20.10
N PHE A 235 -17.57 3.41 19.65
CA PHE A 235 -16.80 3.30 18.40
C PHE A 235 -17.62 3.71 17.17
N MET A 236 -18.91 3.37 17.15
CA MET A 236 -19.81 3.76 16.06
C MET A 236 -20.07 5.27 16.03
N VAL A 237 -20.27 5.91 17.19
CA VAL A 237 -20.41 7.38 17.29
C VAL A 237 -19.09 8.07 16.93
N PHE A 238 -17.96 7.52 17.37
CA PHE A 238 -16.63 8.01 17.01
C PHE A 238 -16.42 8.04 15.49
N LEU A 239 -16.75 6.94 14.78
CA LEU A 239 -16.72 6.90 13.31
C LEU A 239 -17.69 7.90 12.66
N ALA A 240 -18.88 8.08 13.23
CA ALA A 240 -19.85 9.06 12.74
C ALA A 240 -19.31 10.50 12.85
N VAL A 241 -18.69 10.85 13.99
CA VAL A 241 -18.06 12.17 14.19
C VAL A 241 -16.90 12.37 13.22
N LEU A 242 -16.03 11.38 13.03
CA LEU A 242 -14.95 11.45 12.05
C LEU A 242 -15.49 11.63 10.62
N THR A 243 -16.61 10.99 10.29
CA THR A 243 -17.27 11.14 9.00
C THR A 243 -17.76 12.58 8.82
N LEU A 244 -18.45 13.14 9.81
CA LEU A 244 -18.94 14.52 9.77
C LEU A 244 -17.80 15.55 9.69
N LEU A 245 -16.71 15.32 10.43
CA LEU A 245 -15.50 16.15 10.36
C LEU A 245 -14.86 16.05 8.98
N GLY A 246 -14.74 14.83 8.43
CA GLY A 246 -14.21 14.60 7.09
C GLY A 246 -15.01 15.29 6.00
N THR A 247 -16.34 15.22 6.06
CA THR A 247 -17.23 15.95 5.13
C THR A 247 -17.13 17.45 5.31
N LEU A 248 -17.07 17.95 6.55
CA LEU A 248 -16.92 19.38 6.81
C LEU A 248 -15.59 19.92 6.26
N ILE A 249 -14.50 19.17 6.43
CA ILE A 249 -13.19 19.51 5.85
C ILE A 249 -13.30 19.56 4.32
N ALA A 250 -13.99 18.60 3.70
CA ALA A 250 -14.21 18.62 2.25
C ALA A 250 -14.99 19.86 1.81
N ASP A 251 -16.06 20.22 2.51
CA ASP A 251 -16.88 21.41 2.20
C ASP A 251 -16.09 22.72 2.33
N ILE A 252 -15.26 22.84 3.37
CA ILE A 252 -14.37 24.00 3.55
C ILE A 252 -13.35 24.07 2.41
N LEU A 253 -12.72 22.93 2.08
CA LEU A 253 -11.75 22.86 0.98
C LEU A 253 -12.41 23.15 -0.37
N TYR A 254 -13.66 22.78 -0.58
CA TYR A 254 -14.45 23.17 -1.76
C TYR A 254 -14.55 24.69 -1.88
N ALA A 255 -14.91 25.37 -0.79
CA ALA A 255 -15.00 26.83 -0.78
C ALA A 255 -13.66 27.54 -1.03
N VAL A 256 -12.53 26.91 -0.65
CA VAL A 256 -11.18 27.45 -0.91
C VAL A 256 -10.76 27.24 -2.37
N VAL A 257 -11.06 26.06 -2.93
CA VAL A 257 -10.64 25.67 -4.28
C VAL A 257 -11.51 26.32 -5.36
N ASP A 258 -12.82 26.40 -5.14
CA ASP A 258 -13.76 27.03 -6.07
C ASP A 258 -14.28 28.38 -5.54
N PRO A 259 -13.73 29.51 -6.02
CA PRO A 259 -14.20 30.84 -5.62
C PRO A 259 -15.63 31.16 -6.10
N ARG A 260 -16.26 30.33 -6.95
CA ARG A 260 -17.66 30.48 -7.36
C ARG A 260 -18.65 30.10 -6.26
N VAL A 261 -18.22 29.33 -5.27
CA VAL A 261 -19.03 28.93 -4.11
C VAL A 261 -19.21 30.12 -3.14
N ARG A 262 -18.34 31.14 -3.21
CA ARG A 262 -18.52 32.43 -2.52
C ARG A 262 -19.47 33.35 -3.30
N VAL A 263 -20.76 33.02 -3.35
CA VAL A 263 -21.81 33.97 -3.73
C VAL A 263 -23.03 33.80 -2.81
N ALA A 264 -22.96 34.45 -1.65
CA ALA A 264 -24.07 35.10 -0.94
C ALA A 264 -23.46 36.08 0.08
#